data_AF-A0A9E0DWL5-F1
#
_entry.id   AF-A0A9E0DWL5-F1
#
_cell.length_a   1.000
_cell.length_b   1.000
_cell.length_c   1.000
_cell.angle_alpha   90.00
_cell.angle_beta   90.00
_cell.angle_gamma   90.00
#
_symmetry.space_group_name_H-M   'P 1'
#
loop_
_entity.id
_entity.type
_entity.pdbx_description
1 polymer ?
#
loop_
_entity_poly.entity_id
_entity_poly.type
_entity_poly.pdbx_seq_one_letter_code
_entity_poly.pdbx_strand_id
1 'polypeptide(L)'
;MDTVDLFRFKTTEQMETLMHDDHKRAEMSGELADIFFFLLRFAQMNGFDLAKCLEDKMAYNELRYPVEKTKGSNLKYNELDT
;
A
#
# COMPACT_ATOMS: atom_id res chain seq x y z
N MET A 1 -17.39 4.25 0.61
CA MET A 1 -17.22 3.28 1.71
C MET A 1 -15.74 3.35 2.03
N ASP A 2 -15.31 3.62 3.27
CA ASP A 2 -13.90 3.95 3.47
C ASP A 2 -13.01 2.76 3.06
N THR A 3 -12.10 2.98 2.11
CA THR A 3 -11.28 1.90 1.53
C THR A 3 -10.52 1.11 2.59
N VAL A 4 -10.24 1.73 3.74
CA VAL A 4 -9.65 1.10 4.93
C VAL A 4 -10.51 -0.05 5.48
N ASP A 5 -11.83 0.08 5.49
CA ASP A 5 -12.74 -0.92 6.06
C ASP A 5 -12.82 -2.20 5.21
N LEU A 6 -12.47 -2.12 3.92
CA LEU A 6 -12.45 -3.28 3.03
C LEU A 6 -11.37 -4.30 3.40
N PHE A 7 -10.27 -3.88 4.04
CA PHE A 7 -9.15 -4.74 4.42
C PHE A 7 -8.89 -4.78 5.94
N ARG A 8 -9.49 -3.87 6.72
CA ARG A 8 -9.34 -3.85 8.17
C ARG A 8 -9.85 -5.16 8.76
N PHE A 9 -9.02 -5.80 9.61
CA PHE A 9 -9.33 -7.03 10.34
C PHE A 9 -9.51 -8.31 9.50
N LYS A 10 -9.05 -8.36 8.24
CA LYS A 10 -9.11 -9.57 7.41
C LYS A 10 -7.79 -10.32 7.38
N THR A 11 -7.84 -11.65 7.47
CA THR A 11 -6.68 -12.53 7.24
C THR A 11 -6.39 -12.68 5.75
N THR A 12 -5.20 -13.16 5.39
CA THR A 12 -4.82 -13.44 3.99
C THR A 12 -5.81 -14.36 3.29
N GLU A 13 -6.27 -15.42 3.97
CA GLU A 13 -7.24 -16.39 3.44
C GLU A 13 -8.63 -15.77 3.21
N GLN A 14 -9.06 -14.89 4.11
CA GLN A 14 -10.31 -14.13 3.96
C GLN A 14 -10.24 -13.16 2.77
N MET A 15 -9.08 -12.52 2.57
CA MET A 15 -8.84 -11.66 1.42
C MET A 15 -8.86 -12.45 0.12
N GLU A 16 -8.21 -13.60 0.08
CA GLU A 16 -8.18 -14.48 -1.10
C GLU A 16 -9.60 -14.93 -1.48
N THR A 17 -10.41 -15.32 -0.50
CA THR A 17 -11.83 -15.65 -0.72
C THR A 17 -12.62 -14.45 -1.25
N LEU A 18 -12.39 -13.25 -0.72
CA LEU A 18 -13.04 -12.01 -1.17
C LEU A 18 -12.62 -11.60 -2.59
N MET A 19 -11.39 -11.91 -3.03
CA MET A 19 -10.94 -11.63 -4.40
C MET A 19 -11.58 -12.57 -5.42
N HIS A 20 -12.11 -13.72 -5.00
CA HIS A 20 -12.82 -14.66 -5.86
C HIS A 20 -14.30 -14.28 -6.10
N ASP A 21 -14.83 -13.32 -5.35
CA ASP A 21 -16.16 -12.74 -5.58
C ASP A 21 -16.05 -11.54 -6.54
N ASP A 22 -16.63 -11.68 -7.73
CA ASP A 22 -16.59 -10.67 -8.79
C ASP A 22 -17.22 -9.33 -8.37
N HIS A 23 -18.29 -9.36 -7.58
CA HIS A 23 -18.93 -8.14 -7.10
C HIS A 23 -18.02 -7.41 -6.11
N LYS A 24 -17.42 -8.16 -5.18
CA LYS A 24 -16.47 -7.59 -4.21
C LYS A 24 -15.24 -7.04 -4.91
N ARG A 25 -14.73 -7.75 -5.91
CA ARG A 25 -13.61 -7.30 -6.73
C ARG A 25 -13.92 -6.01 -7.49
N ALA A 26 -15.12 -5.86 -8.03
CA ALA A 26 -15.56 -4.62 -8.68
C ALA A 26 -15.64 -3.45 -7.70
N GLU A 27 -16.20 -3.67 -6.50
CA GLU A 27 -16.27 -2.69 -5.41
C GLU A 27 -14.87 -2.20 -5.01
N MET A 28 -13.92 -3.13 -4.83
CA MET A 28 -12.53 -2.79 -4.53
C MET A 28 -11.84 -2.05 -5.68
N SER A 29 -12.12 -2.42 -6.92
CA SER A 29 -11.58 -1.72 -8.08
C SER A 29 -12.03 -0.26 -8.12
N GLY A 30 -13.28 0.03 -7.74
CA GLY A 30 -13.79 1.40 -7.65
C GLY A 30 -13.06 2.21 -6.57
N GLU A 31 -12.93 1.63 -5.38
CA GLU A 31 -12.26 2.28 -4.24
C GLU A 31 -10.76 2.53 -4.51
N LEU A 32 -10.07 1.59 -5.18
CA LEU A 32 -8.69 1.80 -5.64
C LEU A 32 -8.58 2.93 -6.68
N ALA A 33 -9.56 3.02 -7.59
CA ALA A 33 -9.61 4.10 -8.58
C ALA A 33 -9.83 5.46 -7.92
N ASP A 34 -10.70 5.54 -6.91
CA ASP A 34 -10.95 6.77 -6.16
C ASP A 34 -9.69 7.23 -5.39
N ILE A 35 -9.01 6.32 -4.69
CA ILE A 35 -7.72 6.63 -4.04
C ILE A 35 -6.73 7.16 -5.06
N PHE A 36 -6.58 6.47 -6.19
CA PHE A 36 -5.61 6.84 -7.21
C PHE A 36 -5.94 8.20 -7.82
N PHE A 37 -7.22 8.46 -8.09
CA PHE A 37 -7.69 9.75 -8.58
C PHE A 37 -7.35 10.88 -7.60
N PHE A 38 -7.66 10.72 -6.31
CA PHE A 38 -7.36 11.75 -5.32
C PHE A 38 -5.86 11.95 -5.11
N LEU A 39 -5.05 10.88 -5.17
CA LEU A 39 -3.59 10.98 -5.10
C LEU A 39 -3.04 11.78 -6.29
N LEU A 40 -3.44 11.45 -7.52
CA LEU A 40 -3.02 12.17 -8.71
C LEU A 40 -3.46 13.64 -8.65
N ARG A 41 -4.71 13.88 -8.24
CA ARG A 41 -5.24 15.23 -8.15
C ARG A 41 -4.51 16.06 -7.10
N PHE A 42 -4.24 15.48 -5.93
CA PHE A 42 -3.47 16.12 -4.87
C PHE A 42 -2.05 16.46 -5.34
N ALA A 43 -1.38 15.53 -6.01
CA ALA A 43 -0.03 15.75 -6.54
C ALA A 43 -0.02 16.89 -7.56
N GLN A 44 -0.94 16.86 -8.52
CA GLN A 44 -1.09 17.91 -9.53
C GLN A 44 -1.35 19.28 -8.90
N MET A 45 -2.26 19.36 -7.93
CA MET A 45 -2.63 20.63 -7.29
C MET A 45 -1.51 21.25 -6.46
N ASN A 46 -0.60 20.43 -5.91
CA ASN A 46 0.46 20.88 -5.01
C ASN A 46 1.86 20.78 -5.65
N GLY A 47 1.97 20.42 -6.92
CA GLY A 47 3.25 20.35 -7.64
C GLY A 47 4.17 19.21 -7.21
N PHE A 48 3.61 18.09 -6.72
CA PHE A 48 4.40 16.89 -6.42
C PHE A 48 4.66 16.07 -7.70
N ASP A 49 5.90 15.65 -7.88
CA ASP A 49 6.27 14.59 -8.82
C ASP A 49 6.19 13.24 -8.10
N LEU A 50 5.11 12.49 -8.35
CA LEU A 50 4.88 11.20 -7.70
C LEU A 50 5.95 10.16 -8.04
N ALA A 51 6.53 10.20 -9.25
CA ALA A 51 7.59 9.27 -9.63
C ALA A 51 8.84 9.56 -8.77
N LYS A 52 9.21 10.84 -8.66
CA LYS A 52 10.33 11.25 -7.81
C LYS A 52 10.08 10.90 -6.33
N CYS A 53 8.88 11.14 -5.83
CA CYS A 53 8.51 10.77 -4.45
C CYS A 53 8.67 9.26 -4.20
N LEU A 54 8.31 8.41 -5.17
CA LEU A 54 8.48 6.97 -5.06
C LEU A 54 9.96 6.57 -5.07
N GLU A 55 10.75 7.12 -5.99
CA GLU A 55 12.20 6.88 -6.07
C GLU A 55 12.90 7.25 -4.76
N ASP A 56 12.61 8.44 -4.22
CA ASP A 56 13.21 8.91 -2.97
C ASP A 56 12.80 8.03 -1.79
N LYS A 57 11.55 7.53 -1.78
CA LYS A 57 11.07 6.59 -0.77
C LYS A 57 11.79 5.24 -0.87
N MET A 58 12.01 4.72 -2.07
CA MET A 58 12.74 3.47 -2.28
C MET A 58 14.20 3.60 -1.83
N ALA A 59 14.89 4.67 -2.23
CA ALA A 59 16.26 4.95 -1.80
C ALA A 59 16.37 5.08 -0.27
N TYR A 60 15.42 5.76 0.36
CA TYR A 60 15.34 5.84 1.82
C TYR A 60 15.12 4.47 2.47
N ASN A 61 14.24 3.65 1.90
CA ASN A 61 13.98 2.30 2.40
C ASN A 61 15.22 1.41 2.24
N GLU A 62 15.97 1.49 1.15
CA GLU A 62 17.22 0.74 0.97
C GLU A 62 18.28 1.11 2.01
N LEU A 63 18.38 2.40 2.36
CA LEU A 63 19.28 2.87 3.42
C LEU A 63 18.85 2.36 4.80
N ARG A 64 17.54 2.27 5.05
CA ARG A 64 16.97 1.85 6.33
C ARG A 64 16.85 0.33 6.47
N TYR A 65 16.79 -0.40 5.35
CA TYR A 65 16.59 -1.83 5.25
C TYR A 65 17.53 -2.42 4.19
N PRO A 66 18.82 -2.61 4.50
CA PRO A 66 19.70 -3.35 3.60
C PRO A 66 19.06 -4.71 3.29
N VAL A 67 18.96 -5.07 2.01
CA VAL A 67 18.27 -6.29 1.53
C VAL A 67 18.77 -7.57 2.23
N GLU A 68 20.02 -7.55 2.72
CA GLU A 68 20.62 -8.62 3.54
C GLU A 68 19.95 -8.83 4.91
N LYS A 69 19.19 -7.86 5.44
CA LYS A 69 18.50 -7.95 6.73
C LYS A 69 16.98 -8.20 6.62
N THR A 70 16.39 -8.13 5.43
CA THR A 70 14.92 -8.14 5.25
C THR A 70 14.41 -9.19 4.28
N LYS A 71 15.26 -10.10 3.79
CA LYS A 71 14.79 -11.31 3.11
C LYS A 71 14.02 -12.20 4.09
N GLY A 72 12.69 -12.15 4.01
CA GLY A 72 11.79 -13.11 4.65
C GLY A 72 11.14 -12.68 5.98
N SER A 73 11.16 -11.40 6.35
CA SER A 73 10.62 -10.96 7.65
C SER A 73 9.58 -9.85 7.52
N ASN A 74 8.35 -10.15 7.96
CA ASN A 74 7.22 -9.21 8.13
C ASN A 74 7.36 -8.32 9.38
N LEU A 75 8.59 -8.01 9.81
CA LEU A 75 8.82 -7.24 11.02
C LEU A 75 8.49 -5.77 10.78
N LYS A 76 7.58 -5.24 11.61
CA LYS A 76 7.35 -3.79 11.68
C LYS A 76 8.54 -3.11 12.35
N TYR A 77 8.73 -1.83 12.03
CA TYR A 77 9.86 -0.97 12.40
C TYR A 77 10.22 -0.93 13.90
N ASN A 78 9.32 -1.36 14.77
CA ASN A 78 9.41 -1.31 16.22
C ASN A 78 10.01 -2.58 16.85
N GLU A 79 10.47 -3.55 16.04
CA GLU A 79 11.04 -4.82 16.51
C GLU A 79 12.45 -5.11 15.96
N LEU A 80 13.10 -4.13 15.32
CA LEU A 80 14.44 -4.30 14.72
C LEU A 80 15.60 -3.97 15.66
N ASP A 81 15.32 -3.50 16.87
CA ASP A 81 16.30 -3.30 17.94
C ASP A 81 15.89 -4.16 19.15
N THR A 82 16.36 -5.42 19.19
CA THR A 82 16.63 -6.16 20.43
C THR A 82 17.80 -7.10 20.21
#